data_AF-A0A0B1SEL4-F1
#
_entry.id   AF-A0A0B1SEL4-F1
#
_cell.length_a   1.000
_cell.length_b   1.000
_cell.length_c   1.000
_cell.angle_alpha   90.00
_cell.angle_beta   90.00
_cell.angle_gamma   90.00
#
_symmetry.space_group_name_H-M   'P 1'
#
loop_
_entity.id
_entity.type
_entity.pdbx_description
1 polymer ?
#
loop_
_entity_poly.entity_id
_entity_poly.type
_entity_poly.pdbx_seq_one_letter_code
_entity_poly.pdbx_strand_id
1 'polypeptide(L)'
;MFQQLIYKSALPRSNEQILDAVWWVPNGDSYQATKVTVPNAGKLYSTYSFQMVLVKSQCDVKKVPVSLLQKCKPIARPAARVYCRVVLAWNENEWSSIEMENYCSRK
;
A
#
# COMPACT_ATOMS: atom_id res chain seq x y z
N MET A 1 11.02 -1.44 -7.23
CA MET A 1 10.09 -2.60 -7.31
C MET A 1 9.11 -2.63 -6.13
N PHE A 2 9.58 -2.74 -4.87
CA PHE A 2 8.69 -2.78 -3.70
C PHE A 2 7.73 -1.58 -3.57
N GLN A 3 8.22 -0.35 -3.81
CA GLN A 3 7.35 0.84 -3.81
C GLN A 3 6.23 0.78 -4.85
N GLN A 4 6.45 0.13 -6.00
CA GLN A 4 5.40 -0.05 -7.00
C GLN A 4 4.33 -1.04 -6.52
N LEU A 5 4.71 -2.10 -5.79
CA LEU A 5 3.74 -3.03 -5.17
C LEU A 5 2.85 -2.28 -4.16
N ILE A 6 3.44 -1.35 -3.40
CA ILE A 6 2.68 -0.52 -2.47
C ILE A 6 1.64 0.33 -3.24
N TYR A 7 2.07 1.12 -4.22
CA TYR A 7 1.17 2.06 -4.89
C TYR A 7 0.20 1.41 -5.87
N LYS A 8 0.53 0.27 -6.47
CA LYS A 8 -0.36 -0.43 -7.41
C LYS A 8 -1.30 -1.41 -6.73
N SER A 9 -0.98 -1.90 -5.52
CA SER A 9 -1.75 -2.97 -4.88
C SER A 9 -2.12 -2.66 -3.44
N ALA A 10 -1.14 -2.48 -2.55
CA ALA A 10 -1.41 -2.35 -1.11
C ALA A 10 -2.20 -1.09 -0.75
N LEU A 11 -1.78 0.07 -1.27
CA LEU A 11 -2.38 1.36 -0.97
C LEU A 11 -3.82 1.49 -1.51
N PRO A 12 -4.14 1.07 -2.75
CA PRO A 12 -5.52 0.99 -3.22
C PRO A 12 -6.41 0.15 -2.30
N ARG A 13 -6.00 -1.07 -1.97
CA ARG A 13 -6.78 -1.95 -1.08
C ARG A 13 -6.95 -1.39 0.33
N SER A 14 -5.94 -0.70 0.87
CA SER A 14 -6.07 -0.02 2.16
C SER A 14 -7.15 1.07 2.10
N ASN A 15 -7.21 1.85 1.02
CA ASN A 15 -8.20 2.90 0.88
C ASN A 15 -9.63 2.37 0.67
N GLU A 16 -9.78 1.22 -0.01
CA GLU A 16 -11.07 0.51 -0.09
C GLU A 16 -11.61 0.11 1.30
N GLN A 17 -10.73 -0.21 2.26
CA GLN A 17 -11.13 -0.52 3.63
C GLN A 17 -11.39 0.73 4.49
N ILE A 18 -10.67 1.82 4.25
CA ILE A 18 -10.74 3.02 5.10
C ILE A 18 -12.02 3.83 4.83
N LEU A 19 -12.47 3.90 3.57
CA LEU A 19 -13.64 4.64 3.08
C LEU A 19 -13.71 6.09 3.60
N ASP A 20 -13.24 7.05 2.79
CA ASP A 20 -13.22 8.48 3.13
C ASP A 20 -13.44 9.33 1.86
N ALA A 21 -13.65 10.65 2.03
CA ALA A 21 -13.78 11.59 0.92
C ALA A 21 -12.42 11.94 0.28
N VAL A 22 -11.33 11.72 1.01
CA VAL A 22 -9.95 11.97 0.56
C VAL A 22 -9.14 10.70 0.56
N TRP A 23 -8.13 10.63 -0.32
CA TRP A 23 -7.18 9.53 -0.31
C TRP A 23 -6.31 9.58 0.94
N TRP A 24 -6.14 8.42 1.57
CA TRP A 24 -5.18 8.18 2.62
C TRP A 24 -3.87 7.71 1.99
N VAL A 25 -2.78 8.39 2.32
CA VAL A 25 -1.45 8.17 1.72
C VAL A 25 -0.40 7.92 2.80
N PRO A 26 0.73 7.30 2.43
CA PRO A 26 1.81 7.01 3.36
C PRO A 26 2.35 8.26 4.08
N ASN A 27 2.51 8.15 5.40
CA ASN A 27 3.08 9.19 6.25
C ASN A 27 4.62 9.06 6.31
N GLY A 28 5.27 9.29 5.17
CA GLY A 28 6.73 9.24 5.02
C GLY A 28 7.18 8.49 3.76
N ASP A 29 8.48 8.53 3.51
CA ASP A 29 9.07 8.05 2.26
C ASP A 29 9.74 6.67 2.38
N SER A 30 9.83 6.11 3.59
CA SER A 30 10.49 4.83 3.87
C SER A 30 9.56 3.82 4.52
N TYR A 31 9.79 2.55 4.19
CA TYR A 31 9.07 1.40 4.73
C TYR A 31 10.08 0.39 5.23
N GLN A 32 9.78 -0.23 6.36
CA GLN A 32 10.46 -1.45 6.79
C GLN A 32 9.61 -2.64 6.36
N ALA A 33 10.24 -3.58 5.65
CA ALA A 33 9.60 -4.77 5.15
C ALA A 33 10.51 -5.98 5.31
N THR A 34 9.93 -7.10 5.71
CA THR A 34 10.57 -8.42 5.61
C THR A 34 10.27 -8.99 4.23
N LYS A 35 11.29 -9.39 3.49
CA LYS A 35 11.17 -10.07 2.19
C LYS A 35 11.68 -11.50 2.33
N VAL A 36 10.88 -12.47 1.92
CA VAL A 36 11.28 -13.87 1.74
C VAL A 36 11.05 -14.24 0.29
N THR A 37 12.07 -14.83 -0.36
CA THR A 37 11.98 -15.27 -1.75
C THR A 37 12.29 -16.76 -1.83
N VAL A 38 11.44 -17.50 -2.52
CA VAL A 38 11.62 -18.93 -2.78
C VAL A 38 11.49 -19.22 -4.28
N PRO A 39 12.24 -20.19 -4.82
CA PRO A 39 11.97 -20.71 -6.16
C PRO A 39 10.63 -21.44 -6.18
N ASN A 40 9.80 -21.19 -7.19
CA ASN A 40 8.54 -21.87 -7.45
C ASN A 40 8.39 -22.12 -8.96
N ALA A 41 8.45 -23.38 -9.39
CA ALA A 41 8.31 -23.78 -10.80
C ALA A 41 9.19 -22.95 -11.78
N GLY A 42 10.44 -22.68 -11.40
CA GLY A 42 11.39 -21.90 -12.22
C GLY A 42 11.19 -20.38 -12.16
N LYS A 43 10.23 -19.88 -11.39
CA LYS A 43 10.02 -18.46 -11.09
C LYS A 43 10.41 -18.14 -9.65
N LEU A 44 10.68 -16.87 -9.37
CA LEU A 44 10.86 -16.40 -8.00
C LEU A 44 9.51 -16.00 -7.42
N TYR A 45 9.12 -16.62 -6.32
CA TYR A 45 7.94 -16.25 -5.54
C TYR A 45 8.39 -15.50 -4.30
N SER A 46 7.98 -14.24 -4.19
CA SER A 46 8.43 -13.31 -3.16
C SER A 46 7.27 -12.92 -2.27
N THR A 47 7.43 -13.08 -0.95
CA THR A 47 6.50 -12.60 0.07
C THR A 47 7.10 -11.41 0.81
N TYR A 48 6.31 -10.36 0.96
CA TYR A 48 6.61 -9.15 1.69
C TYR A 48 5.65 -9.01 2.88
N SER A 49 6.21 -8.76 4.07
CA SER A 49 5.43 -8.37 5.25
C SER A 49 5.89 -7.01 5.73
N PHE A 50 4.96 -6.06 5.87
CA PHE A 50 5.28 -4.69 6.25
C PHE A 50 4.09 -3.97 6.88
N GLN A 51 4.39 -2.84 7.50
CA GLN A 51 3.39 -1.93 8.07
C GLN A 51 3.40 -0.60 7.31
N MET A 52 2.21 -0.12 6.97
CA MET A 52 2.00 1.23 6.45
C MET A 52 1.32 2.09 7.51
N VAL A 53 1.81 3.31 7.70
CA VAL A 53 1.12 4.35 8.45
C VAL A 53 0.54 5.32 7.44
N LEU A 54 -0.78 5.36 7.33
CA LEU A 54 -1.50 6.21 6.39
C LEU A 54 -2.08 7.43 7.10
N VAL A 55 -2.08 8.55 6.40
CA VAL A 55 -2.66 9.82 6.84
C VAL A 55 -3.46 10.43 5.71
N LYS A 56 -4.38 11.34 6.03
CA LYS A 56 -5.15 12.06 5.01
C LYS A 56 -4.23 12.84 4.07
N SER A 57 -4.59 12.88 2.79
CA SER A 57 -3.98 13.76 1.79
C SER A 57 -4.91 14.93 1.45
N GLN A 58 -4.42 15.83 0.61
CA GLN A 58 -5.24 16.87 -0.02
C GLN A 58 -6.00 16.38 -1.26
N CYS A 59 -5.82 15.12 -1.67
CA CYS A 59 -6.44 14.56 -2.88
C CYS A 59 -7.84 14.03 -2.60
N ASP A 60 -8.83 14.59 -3.30
CA ASP A 60 -10.22 14.12 -3.30
C ASP A 60 -10.36 12.82 -4.12
N VAL A 61 -11.07 11.83 -3.56
CA VAL A 61 -11.29 10.50 -4.18
C VAL A 61 -12.03 10.60 -5.51
N LYS A 62 -12.93 11.57 -5.67
CA LYS A 62 -13.72 11.77 -6.89
C LYS A 62 -12.92 12.48 -7.99
N LYS A 63 -11.88 13.24 -7.63
CA LYS A 63 -11.09 14.03 -8.59
C LYS A 63 -9.81 13.34 -9.00
N VAL A 64 -9.19 12.57 -8.10
CA VAL A 64 -7.91 11.93 -8.34
C VAL A 64 -8.10 10.43 -8.49
N PRO A 65 -7.79 9.84 -9.66
CA PRO A 65 -7.88 8.40 -9.83
C PRO A 65 -6.80 7.67 -9.03
N VAL A 66 -7.08 6.42 -8.65
CA VAL A 66 -6.18 5.53 -7.89
C VAL A 66 -4.78 5.44 -8.51
N SER A 67 -4.68 5.44 -9.85
CA SER A 67 -3.40 5.37 -10.58
C SER A 67 -2.47 6.56 -10.31
N LEU A 68 -2.98 7.67 -9.78
CA LEU A 68 -2.23 8.88 -9.47
C LEU A 68 -1.96 9.07 -7.97
N LEU A 69 -2.26 8.08 -7.12
CA LEU A 69 -2.03 8.16 -5.66
C LEU A 69 -0.59 8.53 -5.28
N GLN A 70 0.40 8.10 -6.06
CA GLN A 70 1.81 8.45 -5.84
C GLN A 70 2.11 9.95 -5.91
N LYS A 71 1.22 10.75 -6.50
CA LYS A 71 1.37 12.22 -6.58
C LYS A 71 0.71 12.93 -5.39
N CYS A 72 -0.11 12.23 -4.60
CA CYS A 72 -0.82 12.79 -3.47
C CYS A 72 0.10 12.92 -2.27
N LYS A 73 0.13 14.13 -1.70
CA LYS A 73 0.95 14.43 -0.53
C LYS A 73 0.11 14.39 0.75
N PRO A 74 0.69 13.89 1.86
CA PRO A 74 0.04 13.95 3.15
C PRO A 74 -0.23 15.40 3.57
N ILE A 75 -1.31 15.65 4.30
CA ILE A 75 -1.55 16.96 4.91
C ILE A 75 -0.47 17.25 5.96
N ALA A 76 -0.08 18.52 6.08
CA ALA A 76 0.83 18.94 7.15
C ALA A 76 0.15 18.72 8.51
N ARG A 77 0.88 18.08 9.45
CA ARG A 77 0.42 17.77 10.82
C ARG A 77 -0.92 17.00 10.84
N PRO A 78 -0.92 15.73 10.39
CA PRO A 78 -2.14 14.94 10.32
C PRO A 78 -2.72 14.66 11.71
N ALA A 79 -4.00 14.98 11.90
CA ALA A 79 -4.71 14.75 13.17
C ALA A 79 -5.04 13.27 13.42
N ALA A 80 -5.12 12.46 12.37
CA ALA A 80 -5.45 11.04 12.45
C ALA A 80 -4.47 10.20 11.64
N ARG A 81 -4.23 8.97 12.13
CA ARG A 81 -3.39 7.96 11.48
C ARG A 81 -4.16 6.66 11.38
N VAL A 82 -3.97 5.94 10.28
CA VAL A 82 -4.42 4.56 10.09
C VAL A 82 -3.21 3.68 9.98
N TYR A 83 -3.19 2.59 10.74
CA TYR A 83 -2.12 1.61 10.71
C TYR A 83 -2.60 0.39 9.92
N CYS A 84 -1.96 0.12 8.80
CA CYS A 84 -2.25 -1.03 7.95
C CYS A 84 -1.12 -2.06 8.02
N ARG A 85 -1.45 -3.31 8.35
CA ARG A 85 -0.53 -4.44 8.20
C ARG A 85 -0.78 -5.09 6.86
N VAL A 86 0.28 -5.33 6.10
CA VAL A 86 0.21 -5.91 4.76
C VAL A 86 1.11 -7.13 4.69
N VAL A 87 0.54 -8.23 4.21
CA VAL A 87 1.28 -9.39 3.73
C VAL A 87 0.93 -9.54 2.26
N LEU A 88 1.92 -9.40 1.39
CA LEU A 88 1.78 -9.47 -0.06
C LEU A 88 2.71 -10.53 -0.60
N ALA A 89 2.21 -11.45 -1.41
CA ALA A 89 3.00 -12.45 -2.11
C ALA A 89 2.73 -12.37 -3.62
N TRP A 90 3.75 -12.68 -4.42
CA TRP A 90 3.63 -12.67 -5.89
C TRP A 90 4.78 -13.42 -6.56
N ASN A 91 4.54 -13.88 -7.78
CA ASN A 91 5.62 -14.22 -8.70
C ASN A 91 6.28 -12.94 -9.21
N GLU A 92 7.60 -12.84 -9.10
CA GLU A 92 8.33 -11.63 -9.46
C GLU A 92 8.08 -11.23 -10.92
N ASN A 93 7.72 -9.97 -11.12
CA ASN A 93 7.36 -9.35 -12.40
C ASN A 93 6.00 -9.77 -13.00
N GLU A 94 5.19 -10.56 -12.30
CA GLU A 94 3.87 -11.01 -12.76
C GLU A 94 2.75 -10.40 -11.91
N TRP A 95 2.29 -9.20 -12.29
CA TRP A 95 1.31 -8.41 -11.52
C TRP A 95 -0.02 -9.13 -11.27
N SER A 96 -0.43 -10.03 -12.16
CA SER A 96 -1.65 -10.84 -12.03
C SER A 96 -1.56 -11.90 -10.93
N SER A 97 -0.36 -12.23 -10.45
CA SER A 97 -0.13 -13.23 -9.41
C SER A 97 -0.14 -12.67 -7.99
N ILE A 98 -0.47 -11.38 -7.83
CA ILE A 98 -0.44 -10.72 -6.53
C ILE A 98 -1.56 -11.26 -5.65
N GLU A 99 -1.14 -11.88 -4.56
CA GLU A 99 -1.97 -12.31 -3.44
C GLU A 99 -1.66 -11.38 -2.26
N MET A 100 -2.70 -10.96 -1.53
CA MET A 100 -2.47 -10.01 -0.45
C MET A 100 -3.55 -10.07 0.62
N GLU A 101 -3.08 -10.04 1.86
CA GLU A 101 -3.86 -9.73 3.04
C GLU A 101 -3.49 -8.33 3.52
N ASN A 102 -4.51 -7.53 3.81
CA ASN A 102 -4.35 -6.15 4.25
C ASN A 102 -5.36 -5.90 5.37
N TYR A 103 -4.89 -5.40 6.50
CA TYR A 103 -5.73 -5.08 7.64
C TYR A 103 -5.39 -3.69 8.16
N CYS A 104 -6.35 -2.77 8.03
CA CYS A 104 -6.22 -1.39 8.47
C CYS A 104 -7.04 -1.11 9.73
N SER A 105 -6.43 -0.40 10.69
CA SER A 105 -7.10 0.02 11.93
C SER A 105 -6.83 1.49 12.24
N ARG A 106 -7.88 2.18 12.69
CA ARG A 106 -7.79 3.51 13.31
C ARG A 106 -7.48 3.26 14.78
N LYS A 107 -6.23 3.46 15.19
CA LYS A 107 -5.84 3.44 16.61
C LYS A 107 -5.90 4.84 17.17
#